data_AF-A0A444J4H8-F1
#
_entry.id   AF-A0A444J4H8-F1
#
_cell.length_a   1.000
_cell.length_b   1.000
_cell.length_c   1.000
_cell.angle_alpha   90.00
_cell.angle_beta   90.00
_cell.angle_gamma   90.00
#
_symmetry.space_group_name_H-M   'P 1'
#
loop_
_entity.id
_entity.type
_entity.pdbx_description
1 polymer ?
#
loop_
_entity_poly.entity_id
_entity_poly.type
_entity_poly.pdbx_seq_one_letter_code
_entity_poly.pdbx_strand_id
1 'polypeptide(L)'
;MEFARIVNDLMVPITRAYQPELILISCGFDIHGDDPLGAMRVTPAGFSWMTRQMIAVAEEVCGGKVLVTLEGGYDLVAMRDGSLAVLAELCGEKLDCGYPINLSDEKAAEFAGSAVPCPALDYTLDIASHYWEGI
;
A
#
# COMPACT_ATOMS: atom_id res chain seq x y z
N MET A 1 -9.62 -5.73 1.32
CA MET A 1 -10.09 -4.35 1.67
C MET A 1 -9.51 -3.89 3.01
N GLU A 2 -9.09 -4.82 3.85
CA GLU A 2 -8.45 -4.63 5.15
C GLU A 2 -7.15 -3.82 5.02
N PHE A 3 -6.29 -4.16 4.06
CA PHE A 3 -5.09 -3.37 3.75
C PHE A 3 -5.39 -1.90 3.47
N ALA A 4 -6.52 -1.61 2.80
CA ALA A 4 -6.90 -0.23 2.57
C ALA A 4 -7.21 0.53 3.87
N ARG A 5 -7.90 -0.13 4.82
CA ARG A 5 -8.07 0.43 6.17
C ARG A 5 -6.76 0.59 6.92
N ILE A 6 -5.86 -0.39 6.85
CA ILE A 6 -4.54 -0.30 7.50
C ILE A 6 -3.79 0.93 6.98
N VAL A 7 -3.81 1.17 5.67
CA VAL A 7 -3.15 2.35 5.10
C VAL A 7 -3.85 3.64 5.51
N ASN A 8 -5.17 3.74 5.36
CA ASN A 8 -5.94 4.96 5.61
C ASN A 8 -5.98 5.35 7.08
N ASP A 9 -6.22 4.39 7.96
CA ASP A 9 -6.56 4.62 9.36
C ASP A 9 -5.30 4.62 10.25
N LEU A 10 -4.24 3.90 9.85
CA LEU A 10 -3.04 3.72 10.67
C LEU A 10 -1.77 4.27 10.00
N MET A 11 -1.40 3.77 8.81
CA MET A 11 -0.09 4.10 8.23
C MET A 11 0.01 5.56 7.82
N VAL A 12 -0.98 6.10 7.10
CA VAL A 12 -0.96 7.49 6.63
C VAL A 12 -0.98 8.48 7.81
N PRO A 13 -1.87 8.37 8.82
CA PRO A 13 -1.88 9.33 9.91
C PRO A 13 -0.62 9.24 10.79
N ILE A 14 -0.10 8.03 11.06
CA ILE A 14 1.18 7.88 11.79
C ILE A 14 2.34 8.51 10.99
N THR A 15 2.40 8.28 9.67
CA THR A 15 3.46 8.85 8.82
C THR A 15 3.42 10.38 8.85
N ARG A 16 2.21 10.96 8.79
CA ARG A 16 2.00 12.41 8.94
C ARG A 16 2.45 12.91 10.31
N ALA A 17 2.11 12.22 11.39
CA ALA A 17 2.53 12.62 12.72
C ALA A 17 4.05 12.49 12.92
N TYR A 18 4.68 11.49 12.30
CA TYR A 18 6.12 11.22 12.44
C TYR A 18 7.01 12.20 11.67
N GLN A 19 6.54 12.73 10.53
CA GLN A 19 7.31 13.64 9.66
C GLN A 19 8.69 13.09 9.23
N PRO A 20 8.76 11.93 8.55
CA PRO A 20 10.03 11.36 8.10
C PRO A 20 10.71 12.24 7.03
N GLU A 21 12.03 12.11 6.89
CA GLU A 21 12.78 12.75 5.80
C GLU A 21 12.90 11.88 4.53
N LEU A 22 12.51 10.61 4.62
CA LEU A 22 12.51 9.59 3.56
C LEU A 22 11.57 8.44 3.95
N ILE A 23 10.79 7.93 3.01
CA ILE A 23 10.01 6.69 3.19
C ILE A 23 10.72 5.53 2.50
N LEU A 24 11.03 4.49 3.28
CA LEU A 24 11.63 3.23 2.80
C LEU A 24 10.58 2.13 2.84
N ILE A 25 10.25 1.56 1.67
CA ILE A 25 9.25 0.49 1.55
C ILE A 25 9.97 -0.83 1.28
N SER A 26 9.96 -1.71 2.28
CA SER A 26 10.33 -3.12 2.14
C SER A 26 9.16 -3.84 1.45
N CYS A 27 9.27 -4.04 0.14
CA CYS A 27 8.16 -4.39 -0.75
C CYS A 27 8.18 -5.88 -1.11
N GLY A 28 7.48 -6.67 -0.30
CA GLY A 28 7.17 -8.07 -0.59
C GLY A 28 5.86 -8.22 -1.36
N PHE A 29 5.83 -9.18 -2.28
CA PHE A 29 4.66 -9.58 -3.07
C PHE A 29 4.02 -10.89 -2.58
N ASP A 30 4.49 -11.45 -1.47
CA ASP A 30 3.94 -12.65 -0.82
C ASP A 30 2.58 -12.41 -0.14
N ILE A 31 2.08 -11.17 -0.12
CA ILE A 31 0.68 -10.86 0.24
C ILE A 31 -0.30 -10.95 -0.95
N HIS A 32 0.20 -11.26 -2.15
CA HIS A 32 -0.63 -11.46 -3.33
C HIS A 32 -1.53 -12.70 -3.19
N GLY A 33 -2.72 -12.68 -3.78
CA GLY A 33 -3.71 -13.78 -3.66
C GLY A 33 -3.31 -15.13 -4.25
N ASP A 34 -2.35 -15.11 -5.18
CA ASP A 34 -1.81 -16.31 -5.84
C ASP A 34 -0.48 -16.78 -5.23
N ASP A 35 0.07 -16.07 -4.24
CA ASP A 35 1.32 -16.51 -3.59
C ASP A 35 1.10 -17.83 -2.83
N PRO A 36 1.97 -18.84 -3.00
CA PRO A 36 1.78 -20.16 -2.40
C PRO A 36 2.12 -20.22 -0.90
N LEU A 37 2.85 -19.23 -0.36
CA LEU A 37 3.26 -19.17 1.04
C LEU A 37 2.40 -18.18 1.83
N GLY A 38 1.94 -17.11 1.18
CA GLY A 38 0.99 -16.16 1.71
C GLY A 38 -0.42 -16.72 1.89
N ALA A 39 -1.21 -16.05 2.74
CA ALA A 39 -2.64 -16.36 2.92
C ALA A 39 -3.53 -15.13 2.63
N MET A 40 -2.93 -14.03 2.20
CA MET A 40 -3.61 -12.78 1.87
C MET A 40 -4.21 -12.85 0.46
N ARG A 41 -4.94 -11.80 0.08
CA ARG A 41 -5.63 -11.71 -1.22
C ARG A 41 -5.44 -10.34 -1.86
N VAL A 42 -4.25 -9.78 -1.74
CA VAL A 42 -3.95 -8.49 -2.39
C VAL A 42 -3.84 -8.71 -3.90
N THR A 43 -4.39 -7.78 -4.66
CA THR A 43 -4.35 -7.77 -6.12
C THR A 43 -3.36 -6.71 -6.61
N PRO A 44 -2.96 -6.71 -7.89
CA PRO A 44 -2.13 -5.65 -8.45
C PRO A 44 -2.70 -4.24 -8.20
N ALA A 45 -4.02 -4.07 -8.34
CA ALA A 45 -4.69 -2.80 -8.01
C ALA A 45 -4.54 -2.40 -6.53
N GLY A 46 -4.50 -3.37 -5.62
CA GLY A 46 -4.22 -3.12 -4.20
C GLY A 46 -2.80 -2.63 -3.97
N PHE A 47 -1.80 -3.25 -4.62
CA PHE A 47 -0.41 -2.78 -4.58
C PHE A 47 -0.29 -1.36 -5.12
N SER A 48 -0.86 -1.09 -6.31
CA SER A 48 -0.89 0.26 -6.89
C SER A 48 -1.49 1.28 -5.94
N TRP A 49 -2.65 0.97 -5.34
CA TRP A 49 -3.33 1.89 -4.44
C TRP A 49 -2.49 2.18 -3.18
N MET A 50 -1.91 1.16 -2.55
CA MET A 50 -1.05 1.34 -1.38
C MET A 50 0.20 2.17 -1.72
N THR A 51 0.86 1.88 -2.84
CA THR A 51 2.01 2.66 -3.32
C THR A 51 1.62 4.11 -3.57
N ARG A 52 0.47 4.37 -4.20
CA ARG A 52 -0.04 5.73 -4.44
C ARG A 52 -0.25 6.50 -3.13
N GLN A 53 -0.80 5.87 -2.09
CA GLN A 53 -0.98 6.51 -0.80
C GLN A 53 0.37 6.85 -0.15
N MET A 54 1.36 5.96 -0.26
CA MET A 54 2.70 6.21 0.28
C MET A 54 3.44 7.32 -0.47
N ILE A 55 3.29 7.42 -1.78
CA ILE A 55 3.81 8.54 -2.58
C ILE A 55 3.13 9.84 -2.18
N ALA A 56 1.80 9.85 -2.08
CA ALA A 56 1.05 11.05 -1.71
C ALA A 56 1.45 11.58 -0.32
N VAL A 57 1.55 10.71 0.69
CA VAL A 57 2.00 11.16 2.02
C VAL A 57 3.48 11.56 2.02
N ALA A 58 4.33 10.93 1.18
CA ALA A 58 5.71 11.36 1.00
C ALA A 58 5.83 12.75 0.39
N GLU A 59 4.98 13.10 -0.59
CA GLU A 59 4.91 14.46 -1.13
C GLU A 59 4.59 15.48 -0.05
N GLU A 60 3.68 15.15 0.87
CA GLU A 60 3.29 16.01 1.98
C GLU A 60 4.41 16.20 3.02
N VAL A 61 5.14 15.14 3.39
CA VAL A 61 6.02 15.16 4.59
C VAL A 61 7.51 15.15 4.30
N CYS A 62 7.94 14.63 3.14
CA CYS A 62 9.36 14.43 2.82
C CYS A 62 9.75 14.87 1.40
N GLY A 63 8.88 15.63 0.72
CA GLY A 63 9.13 16.13 -0.63
C GLY A 63 9.15 15.03 -1.69
N GLY A 64 8.32 13.99 -1.52
CA GLY A 64 8.17 12.89 -2.47
C GLY A 64 9.28 11.84 -2.42
N LYS A 65 10.14 11.87 -1.40
CA LYS A 65 11.25 10.92 -1.27
C LYS A 65 10.75 9.56 -0.81
N VAL A 66 10.60 8.65 -1.76
CA VAL A 66 10.27 7.24 -1.54
C VAL A 66 11.34 6.36 -2.18
N LEU A 67 11.81 5.35 -1.45
CA LEU A 67 12.64 4.27 -1.99
C LEU A 67 11.97 2.93 -1.71
N VAL A 68 11.88 2.10 -2.74
CA VAL A 68 11.27 0.77 -2.67
C VAL A 68 12.34 -0.29 -2.88
N THR A 69 12.39 -1.28 -2.00
CA THR A 69 13.28 -2.46 -2.12
C THR A 69 12.44 -3.72 -2.28
N LEU A 70 12.72 -4.51 -3.31
CA LEU A 70 12.06 -5.81 -3.51
C LEU A 70 12.46 -6.79 -2.39
N GLU A 71 11.49 -7.54 -1.87
CA GLU A 71 11.69 -8.54 -0.82
C GLU A 71 11.09 -9.90 -1.21
N GLY A 72 10.20 -10.47 -0.38
CA GLY A 72 9.51 -11.73 -0.63
C GLY A 72 8.53 -11.69 -1.79
N GLY A 73 8.04 -12.86 -2.19
CA GLY A 73 7.21 -13.05 -3.38
C GLY A 73 7.63 -14.33 -4.09
N TYR A 74 6.79 -15.35 -3.99
CA TYR A 74 7.14 -16.73 -4.33
C TYR A 74 6.31 -17.29 -5.47
N ASP A 75 5.33 -16.52 -5.97
CA ASP A 75 4.73 -16.70 -7.28
C ASP A 75 5.28 -15.68 -8.29
N LEU A 76 5.74 -16.17 -9.45
CA LEU A 76 6.39 -15.32 -10.46
C LEU A 76 5.42 -14.37 -11.16
N VAL A 77 4.16 -14.76 -11.31
CA VAL A 77 3.13 -13.93 -11.96
C VAL A 77 2.71 -12.82 -11.01
N ALA A 78 2.46 -13.16 -9.75
CA ALA A 78 2.20 -12.22 -8.67
C ALA A 78 3.32 -11.19 -8.52
N MET A 79 4.58 -11.65 -8.48
CA MET A 79 5.74 -10.77 -8.37
C MET A 79 5.89 -9.85 -9.58
N ARG A 80 5.67 -10.35 -10.81
CA ARG A 80 5.67 -9.51 -12.03
C ARG A 80 4.59 -8.44 -11.94
N ASP A 81 3.35 -8.83 -11.69
CA ASP A 81 2.20 -7.92 -11.74
C ASP A 81 2.25 -6.90 -10.60
N GLY A 82 2.64 -7.32 -9.41
CA GLY A 82 2.90 -6.43 -8.28
C GLY A 82 4.05 -5.45 -8.56
N SER A 83 5.17 -5.93 -9.13
CA SER A 83 6.30 -5.06 -9.47
C SER A 83 5.91 -4.01 -10.52
N LEU A 84 5.19 -4.42 -11.57
CA LEU A 84 4.71 -3.50 -12.60
C LEU A 84 3.71 -2.48 -12.02
N ALA A 85 2.80 -2.91 -11.14
CA ALA A 85 1.86 -2.05 -10.43
C ALA A 85 2.59 -0.96 -9.62
N VAL A 86 3.59 -1.35 -8.81
CA VAL A 86 4.39 -0.41 -8.03
C VAL A 86 5.19 0.55 -8.92
N LEU A 87 5.82 0.03 -9.97
CA LEU A 87 6.61 0.85 -10.90
C LEU A 87 5.74 1.86 -11.66
N ALA A 88 4.53 1.48 -12.07
CA ALA A 88 3.60 2.40 -12.73
C ALA A 88 3.30 3.62 -11.86
N GLU A 89 3.01 3.40 -10.57
CA GLU A 89 2.74 4.49 -9.63
C GLU A 89 3.99 5.34 -9.35
N LEU A 90 5.18 4.73 -9.25
CA LEU A 90 6.45 5.47 -9.09
C LEU A 90 6.79 6.32 -10.32
N CYS A 91 6.46 5.86 -11.53
CA CYS A 91 6.62 6.64 -12.77
C CYS A 91 5.57 7.75 -12.90
N GLY A 92 4.48 7.71 -12.12
CA GLY A 92 3.38 8.67 -12.19
C GLY A 92 2.50 8.51 -13.43
N GLU A 93 2.59 7.39 -14.15
CA GLU A 93 1.83 7.13 -15.37
C GLU A 93 1.31 5.69 -15.45
N LYS A 94 0.18 5.50 -16.13
CA LYS A 94 -0.33 4.16 -16.43
C LYS A 94 0.60 3.50 -17.45
N LEU A 95 1.06 2.29 -17.16
CA LEU A 95 1.89 1.54 -18.10
C LEU A 95 1.02 0.80 -19.10
N ASP A 96 1.26 1.04 -20.39
CA ASP A 96 0.70 0.25 -21.49
C ASP A 96 1.60 -0.96 -21.76
N CYS A 97 1.50 -1.96 -20.90
CA CYS A 97 2.34 -3.15 -20.91
C CYS A 97 1.57 -4.44 -21.22
N GLY A 98 0.27 -4.36 -21.52
CA GLY A 98 -0.59 -5.52 -21.76
C GLY A 98 -0.97 -6.32 -20.51
N TYR A 99 -0.58 -5.88 -19.31
CA TYR A 99 -0.91 -6.54 -18.04
C TYR A 99 -1.97 -5.75 -17.25
N PRO A 100 -2.87 -6.43 -16.51
CA PRO A 100 -3.99 -5.80 -15.80
C PRO A 100 -3.57 -5.18 -14.44
N ILE A 101 -2.55 -4.32 -14.47
CA ILE A 101 -1.89 -3.77 -13.27
C ILE A 101 -2.36 -2.35 -12.90
N ASN A 102 -3.02 -1.66 -13.83
CA ASN A 102 -3.43 -0.27 -13.65
C ASN A 102 -4.62 -0.15 -12.68
N LEU A 103 -4.51 0.76 -11.72
CA LEU A 103 -5.59 1.10 -10.81
C LEU A 103 -6.67 1.93 -11.52
N SER A 104 -7.93 1.45 -11.49
CA SER A 104 -9.09 2.23 -11.96
C SER A 104 -9.55 3.21 -10.89
N ASP A 105 -10.19 4.30 -11.32
CA ASP A 105 -10.72 5.32 -10.39
C ASP A 105 -11.82 4.75 -9.49
N GLU A 106 -12.64 3.84 -10.01
CA GLU A 106 -13.65 3.11 -9.25
C GLU A 106 -13.01 2.30 -8.11
N LYS A 107 -11.96 1.53 -8.41
CA LYS A 107 -11.26 0.75 -7.38
C LYS A 107 -10.51 1.64 -6.40
N ALA A 108 -9.93 2.75 -6.85
CA ALA A 108 -9.30 3.71 -5.97
C ALA A 108 -10.31 4.32 -4.97
N ALA A 109 -11.50 4.68 -5.44
CA ALA A 109 -12.58 5.19 -4.60
C ALA A 109 -13.08 4.12 -3.61
N GLU A 110 -13.22 2.87 -4.06
CA GLU A 110 -13.58 1.74 -3.21
C GLU A 110 -12.57 1.55 -2.07
N PHE A 111 -11.26 1.52 -2.38
CA PHE A 111 -10.21 1.40 -1.37
C PHE A 111 -10.18 2.60 -0.41
N ALA A 112 -10.33 3.82 -0.92
CA ALA A 112 -10.37 5.03 -0.09
C ALA A 112 -11.56 5.02 0.90
N GLY A 113 -12.70 4.46 0.50
CA GLY A 113 -13.89 4.33 1.34
C GLY A 113 -13.99 3.01 2.12
N SER A 114 -12.92 2.22 2.22
CA SER A 114 -12.96 0.91 2.88
C SER A 114 -13.39 1.05 4.34
N ALA A 115 -14.46 0.35 4.72
CA ALA A 115 -14.96 0.25 6.09
C ALA A 115 -15.16 -1.21 6.53
N VAL A 116 -14.42 -2.14 5.93
CA VAL A 116 -14.53 -3.56 6.28
C VAL A 116 -14.10 -3.80 7.74
N PRO A 117 -14.77 -4.69 8.49
CA PRO A 117 -14.33 -5.04 9.84
C PRO A 117 -12.90 -5.57 9.83
N CYS A 118 -12.06 -5.05 10.71
CA CYS A 118 -10.67 -5.48 10.85
C CYS A 118 -10.27 -5.46 12.33
N PRO A 119 -10.65 -6.48 13.11
CA PRO A 119 -10.43 -6.48 14.57
C PRO A 119 -8.97 -6.30 14.98
N ALA A 120 -8.04 -6.84 14.18
CA ALA A 120 -6.61 -6.67 14.40
C ALA A 120 -6.18 -5.20 14.25
N LEU A 121 -6.71 -4.48 13.25
CA LEU A 121 -6.48 -3.05 13.08
C LEU A 121 -7.12 -2.26 14.22
N ASP A 122 -8.37 -2.55 14.58
CA ASP A 122 -9.08 -1.83 15.64
C ASP A 122 -8.33 -1.97 16.98
N TYR A 123 -7.79 -3.15 17.29
CA TYR A 123 -6.91 -3.36 18.44
C TYR A 123 -5.56 -2.62 18.32
N THR A 124 -4.99 -2.55 17.12
CA THR A 124 -3.74 -1.82 16.87
C THR A 124 -3.92 -0.32 17.06
N LEU A 125 -5.05 0.24 16.62
CA LEU A 125 -5.39 1.66 16.79
C LEU A 125 -5.57 2.03 18.27
N ASP A 126 -6.24 1.17 19.05
CA ASP A 126 -6.37 1.36 20.50
C ASP A 126 -4.99 1.50 21.17
N ILE A 127 -4.06 0.59 20.86
CA ILE A 127 -2.68 0.67 21.35
C ILE A 127 -1.96 1.93 20.85
N ALA A 128 -2.07 2.24 19.56
CA ALA A 128 -1.36 3.35 18.93
C ALA A 128 -1.82 4.72 19.45
N SER A 129 -3.10 4.86 19.84
CA SER A 129 -3.68 6.09 20.41
C SER A 129 -2.98 6.56 21.70
N HIS A 130 -2.30 5.66 22.40
CA HIS A 130 -1.51 6.00 23.59
C HIS A 130 -0.19 6.71 23.27
N TYR A 131 0.28 6.65 22.02
CA TYR A 131 1.59 7.16 21.59
C TYR A 131 1.49 8.23 20.50
N TRP A 132 0.40 8.26 19.75
CA TRP A 132 0.22 9.14 18.59
C TRP A 132 -1.03 10.00 18.76
N GLU A 133 -0.87 11.32 18.77
CA GLU A 133 -2.00 12.24 18.78
C GLU A 133 -2.77 12.15 17.45
N GLY A 134 -4.09 11.94 17.52
CA GLY A 134 -4.96 11.90 16.33
C GLY A 134 -5.12 10.52 15.68
N ILE A 135 -4.56 9.48 16.28
CA ILE A 135 -4.93 8.06 16.11
C ILE A 135 -5.91 7.68 17.22
#